data_AF-A0A945TNG5-F1
#
_entry.id   AF-A0A945TNG5-F1
#
_cell.length_a   1.000
_cell.length_b   1.000
_cell.length_c   1.000
_cell.angle_alpha   90.00
_cell.angle_beta   90.00
_cell.angle_gamma   90.00
#
_symmetry.space_group_name_H-M   'P 1'
#
loop_
_entity.id
_entity.type
_entity.pdbx_description
1 polymer ?
#
loop_
_entity_poly.entity_id
_entity_poly.type
_entity_poly.pdbx_seq_one_letter_code
_entity_poly.pdbx_strand_id
1 'polypeptide(L)'
;DQRRSAKAINFGLIYGMSAFGLARQLGIERRQAQEYIDLYFERYPGVRAFMDAIRAKVREERFVETVFGRRLFLADISSSNHARRQAAERAAINAPMQGTAADLIKLAMLSVDEWLGENGRGARIIMQVHDELVLEAPESDTESVAKTVAELMASVADLAVPLKVDVGIGPNWAQAHS
;
A
#
# COMPACT_ATOMS: atom_id res chain seq x y z
N ASP A 1 -4.48 11.60 19.95
CA ASP A 1 -3.94 10.30 20.41
C ASP A 1 -4.66 9.07 19.87
N GLN A 2 -5.97 8.91 20.07
CA GLN A 2 -6.72 7.72 19.60
C GLN A 2 -6.59 7.44 18.08
N ARG A 3 -6.64 8.47 17.21
CA ARG A 3 -6.46 8.31 15.74
C ARG A 3 -5.05 7.83 15.35
N ARG A 4 -4.02 8.31 16.06
CA ARG A 4 -2.62 7.90 15.82
C ARG A 4 -2.39 6.45 16.27
N SER A 5 -2.97 6.06 17.40
CA SER A 5 -2.95 4.68 17.89
C SER A 5 -3.70 3.73 16.96
N ALA A 6 -4.90 4.11 16.48
CA ALA A 6 -5.64 3.31 15.50
C ALA A 6 -4.88 3.15 14.16
N LYS A 7 -4.22 4.21 13.69
CA LYS A 7 -3.35 4.16 12.50
C LYS A 7 -2.19 3.18 12.72
N ALA A 8 -1.51 3.27 13.87
CA ALA A 8 -0.42 2.36 14.24
C ALA A 8 -0.88 0.90 14.34
N ILE A 9 -2.09 0.67 14.88
CA ILE A 9 -2.69 -0.66 14.95
C ILE A 9 -2.99 -1.20 13.55
N ASN A 10 -3.66 -0.43 12.69
CA ASN A 10 -4.01 -0.87 11.34
C ASN A 10 -2.76 -1.21 10.52
N PHE A 11 -1.78 -0.29 10.46
CA PHE A 11 -0.55 -0.56 9.72
C PHE A 11 0.30 -1.64 10.39
N GLY A 12 0.42 -1.64 11.72
CA GLY A 12 1.19 -2.67 12.43
C GLY A 12 0.64 -4.07 12.21
N LEU A 13 -0.68 -4.24 12.32
CA LEU A 13 -1.32 -5.56 12.24
C LEU A 13 -1.38 -6.12 10.82
N ILE A 14 -1.70 -5.26 9.85
CA ILE A 14 -1.65 -5.62 8.43
C ILE A 14 -0.23 -6.10 8.06
N TYR A 15 0.81 -5.52 8.69
CA TYR A 15 2.21 -5.89 8.42
C TYR A 15 2.81 -6.95 9.36
N GLY A 16 1.97 -7.71 10.08
CA GLY A 16 2.41 -8.84 10.89
C GLY A 16 3.21 -8.47 12.15
N MET A 17 2.96 -7.29 12.71
CA MET A 17 3.56 -6.86 13.97
C MET A 17 3.06 -7.72 15.14
N SER A 18 3.98 -8.11 16.03
CA SER A 18 3.63 -8.84 17.25
C SER A 18 3.07 -7.91 18.33
N ALA A 19 2.39 -8.47 19.34
CA ALA A 19 1.95 -7.72 20.52
C ALA A 19 3.10 -6.96 21.20
N PHE A 20 4.32 -7.52 21.19
CA PHE A 20 5.51 -6.84 21.70
C PHE A 20 5.87 -5.60 20.88
N GLY A 21 5.85 -5.71 19.54
CA GLY A 21 6.11 -4.56 18.66
C GLY A 21 5.07 -3.47 18.83
N LEU A 22 3.79 -3.86 18.92
CA LEU A 22 2.68 -2.94 19.09
C LEU A 22 2.74 -2.22 20.45
N ALA A 23 3.02 -2.96 21.52
CA ALA A 23 3.21 -2.42 22.87
C ALA A 23 4.29 -1.32 22.88
N ARG A 24 5.44 -1.58 22.26
CA ARG A 24 6.54 -0.61 22.17
C ARG A 24 6.16 0.63 21.37
N GLN A 25 5.44 0.48 20.26
CA GLN A 25 5.03 1.61 19.42
C GLN A 25 3.96 2.49 20.08
N LEU A 26 3.07 1.89 20.86
CA LEU A 26 1.99 2.59 21.56
C LEU A 26 2.38 3.06 22.97
N GLY A 27 3.50 2.59 23.52
CA GLY A 27 3.90 2.88 24.89
C GLY A 27 2.96 2.26 25.92
N ILE A 28 2.42 1.07 25.65
CA ILE A 28 1.46 0.37 26.51
C ILE A 28 1.99 -1.00 26.97
N GLU A 29 1.33 -1.59 27.95
CA GLU A 29 1.62 -2.94 28.42
C GLU A 29 1.40 -4.01 27.33
N ARG A 30 2.24 -5.05 27.32
CA ARG A 30 2.14 -6.14 26.32
C ARG A 30 0.77 -6.82 26.34
N ARG A 31 0.19 -7.01 27.52
CA ARG A 31 -1.14 -7.62 27.69
C ARG A 31 -2.23 -6.78 27.02
N GLN A 32 -2.19 -5.46 27.22
CA GLN A 32 -3.13 -4.54 26.61
C GLN A 32 -2.95 -4.49 25.08
N ALA A 33 -1.71 -4.55 24.58
CA ALA A 33 -1.47 -4.67 23.15
C ALA A 33 -2.07 -5.97 22.58
N GLN A 34 -1.94 -7.10 23.29
CA GLN A 34 -2.54 -8.36 22.87
C GLN A 34 -4.08 -8.27 22.83
N GLU A 35 -4.71 -7.67 23.84
CA GLU A 35 -6.17 -7.45 23.85
C GLU A 35 -6.64 -6.63 22.64
N TYR A 36 -5.90 -5.59 22.25
CA TYR A 36 -6.21 -4.81 21.05
C TYR A 36 -6.09 -5.64 19.77
N ILE A 37 -5.08 -6.50 19.67
CA ILE A 37 -4.89 -7.40 18.53
C ILE A 37 -6.05 -8.39 18.42
N ASP A 38 -6.43 -8.98 19.54
CA ASP A 38 -7.50 -9.98 19.57
C ASP A 38 -8.84 -9.35 19.20
N LEU A 39 -9.18 -8.19 19.79
CA LEU A 39 -10.38 -7.43 19.45
C LEU A 39 -10.40 -6.97 17.98
N TYR A 40 -9.25 -6.57 17.44
CA TYR A 40 -9.15 -6.19 16.03
C TYR A 40 -9.51 -7.36 15.12
N PHE A 41 -8.95 -8.55 15.37
CA PHE A 41 -9.21 -9.72 14.54
C PHE A 41 -10.59 -10.36 14.78
N GLU A 42 -11.18 -10.16 15.96
CA GLU A 42 -12.59 -10.51 16.21
C GLU A 42 -13.51 -9.64 15.34
N ARG A 43 -13.22 -8.34 15.23
CA ARG A 43 -13.99 -7.41 14.40
C ARG A 43 -13.72 -7.54 12.90
N TYR A 44 -12.50 -7.92 12.52
CA TYR A 44 -12.06 -8.07 11.13
C TYR A 44 -11.51 -9.48 10.86
N PRO A 45 -12.35 -10.52 10.94
CA PRO A 45 -11.92 -11.91 10.81
C PRO A 45 -11.30 -12.22 9.44
N GLY A 46 -11.76 -11.53 8.38
CA GLY A 46 -11.20 -11.66 7.03
C GLY A 46 -9.70 -11.33 6.94
N VAL A 47 -9.20 -10.40 7.76
CA VAL A 47 -7.77 -10.04 7.78
C VAL A 47 -6.96 -11.19 8.37
N ARG A 48 -7.44 -11.81 9.46
CA ARG A 48 -6.78 -12.99 10.06
C ARG A 48 -6.76 -14.15 9.06
N ALA A 49 -7.91 -14.44 8.45
CA ALA A 49 -8.02 -15.51 7.45
C ALA A 49 -7.08 -15.29 6.26
N PHE A 50 -6.96 -14.06 5.77
CA PHE A 50 -5.99 -13.70 4.73
C PHE A 50 -4.54 -13.97 5.16
N MET A 51 -4.13 -13.50 6.34
CA MET A 51 -2.76 -13.71 6.84
C MET A 51 -2.44 -15.20 7.03
N ASP A 52 -3.39 -15.99 7.53
CA ASP A 52 -3.22 -17.43 7.72
C ASP A 52 -3.12 -18.17 6.38
N ALA A 53 -3.96 -17.81 5.40
CA ALA A 53 -3.92 -18.38 4.05
C ALA A 53 -2.58 -18.09 3.35
N ILE A 54 -2.08 -16.85 3.45
CA ILE A 54 -0.77 -16.49 2.89
C ILE A 54 0.36 -17.29 3.55
N ARG A 55 0.35 -17.43 4.88
CA ARG A 55 1.34 -18.23 5.61
C ARG A 55 1.32 -19.71 5.21
N ALA A 56 0.14 -20.27 4.95
CA ALA A 56 0.01 -21.64 4.46
C ALA A 56 0.58 -21.76 3.03
N LYS A 57 0.11 -20.91 2.10
CA LYS A 57 0.52 -20.91 0.68
C LYS A 57 2.03 -20.78 0.54
N VAL A 58 2.65 -19.82 1.23
CA VAL A 58 4.09 -19.55 1.08
C VAL A 58 4.97 -20.69 1.62
N ARG A 59 4.50 -21.50 2.57
CA ARG A 59 5.25 -22.66 3.08
C ARG A 59 5.35 -23.77 2.04
N GLU A 60 4.34 -23.90 1.20
CA GLU A 60 4.28 -24.90 0.13
C GLU A 60 4.96 -24.39 -1.14
N GLU A 61 4.56 -23.21 -1.61
CA GLU A 61 4.98 -22.67 -2.92
C GLU A 61 6.29 -21.87 -2.86
N ARG A 62 6.68 -21.39 -1.68
CA ARG A 62 7.89 -20.56 -1.45
C ARG A 62 7.89 -19.21 -2.17
N PHE A 63 6.75 -18.78 -2.69
CA PHE A 63 6.56 -17.42 -3.18
C PHE A 63 5.18 -16.88 -2.82
N VAL A 64 5.02 -15.58 -2.96
CA VAL A 64 3.73 -14.88 -2.91
C VAL A 64 3.57 -14.01 -4.15
N GLU A 65 2.33 -13.64 -4.47
CA GLU A 65 2.00 -12.93 -5.72
C GLU A 65 1.21 -11.66 -5.43
N THR A 66 1.39 -10.64 -6.26
CA THR A 66 0.48 -9.49 -6.33
C THR A 66 -0.81 -9.89 -7.04
N VAL A 67 -1.84 -9.02 -6.97
CA VAL A 67 -3.09 -9.22 -7.71
C VAL A 67 -2.85 -9.36 -9.22
N PHE A 68 -1.79 -8.73 -9.74
CA PHE A 68 -1.39 -8.78 -11.14
C PHE A 68 -0.36 -9.88 -11.46
N GLY A 69 -0.12 -10.81 -10.52
CA GLY A 69 0.71 -12.00 -10.75
C GLY A 69 2.22 -11.80 -10.61
N ARG A 70 2.70 -10.64 -10.15
CA ARG A 70 4.14 -10.46 -9.88
C ARG A 70 4.54 -11.25 -8.64
N ARG A 71 5.59 -12.05 -8.75
CA ARG A 71 6.04 -12.95 -7.67
C ARG A 71 7.16 -12.37 -6.81
N LEU A 72 7.14 -12.67 -5.53
CA LEU A 72 8.29 -12.56 -4.62
C LEU A 72 8.62 -13.95 -4.06
N PHE A 73 9.80 -14.46 -4.39
CA PHE A 73 10.32 -15.73 -3.85
C PHE A 73 10.93 -15.52 -2.46
N LEU A 74 10.62 -16.41 -1.53
CA LEU A 74 10.95 -16.30 -0.11
C LEU A 74 11.74 -17.54 0.33
N ALA A 75 13.01 -17.61 -0.04
CA ALA A 75 13.88 -18.75 0.24
C ALA A 75 14.01 -19.07 1.74
N ASP A 76 13.96 -18.06 2.60
CA ASP A 76 14.09 -18.21 4.05
C ASP A 76 12.83 -18.75 4.75
N ILE A 77 11.72 -19.00 4.03
CA ILE A 77 10.48 -19.52 4.63
C ILE A 77 10.66 -20.93 5.23
N SER A 78 11.59 -21.72 4.68
CA SER A 78 11.97 -23.04 5.19
C SER A 78 13.23 -23.00 6.07
N SER A 79 13.71 -21.81 6.45
CA SER A 79 14.93 -21.67 7.25
C SER A 79 14.74 -22.31 8.63
N SER A 80 15.74 -23.07 9.09
CA SER A 80 15.80 -23.55 10.48
C SER A 80 16.02 -22.41 11.47
N ASN A 81 16.62 -21.30 11.02
CA ASN A 81 16.76 -20.09 11.82
C ASN A 81 15.41 -19.39 11.99
N HIS A 82 14.90 -19.39 13.23
CA HIS A 82 13.59 -18.83 13.58
C HIS A 82 13.45 -17.35 13.18
N ALA A 83 14.49 -16.53 13.38
CA ALA A 83 14.43 -15.10 13.07
C ALA A 83 14.32 -14.85 11.56
N ARG A 84 15.07 -15.60 10.74
CA ARG A 84 14.97 -15.53 9.27
C ARG A 84 13.60 -15.98 8.78
N ARG A 85 13.11 -17.10 9.29
CA ARG A 85 11.77 -17.61 8.95
C ARG A 85 10.68 -16.61 9.30
N GLN A 86 10.72 -16.01 10.49
CA GLN A 86 9.75 -14.99 10.90
C GLN A 86 9.83 -13.71 10.04
N ALA A 87 11.03 -13.32 9.59
CA ALA A 87 11.18 -12.21 8.65
C ALA A 87 10.56 -12.55 7.28
N ALA A 88 10.76 -13.78 6.79
CA ALA A 88 10.15 -14.26 5.55
C ALA A 88 8.62 -14.33 5.65
N GLU A 89 8.05 -14.79 6.77
CA GLU A 89 6.60 -14.80 6.99
C GLU A 89 6.00 -13.39 7.00
N ARG A 90 6.69 -12.40 7.59
CA ARG A 90 6.26 -10.99 7.52
C ARG A 90 6.35 -10.44 6.10
N ALA A 91 7.42 -10.74 5.37
CA ALA A 91 7.56 -10.36 3.97
C ALA A 91 6.46 -10.99 3.09
N ALA A 92 6.09 -12.24 3.35
CA ALA A 92 5.02 -12.95 2.65
C ALA A 92 3.67 -12.23 2.76
N ILE A 93 3.34 -11.74 3.95
CA ILE A 93 2.10 -11.00 4.19
C ILE A 93 2.15 -9.64 3.50
N ASN A 94 3.28 -8.94 3.59
CA ASN A 94 3.39 -7.54 3.12
C ASN A 94 3.49 -7.43 1.59
N ALA A 95 4.21 -8.36 0.95
CA ALA A 95 4.58 -8.25 -0.46
C ALA A 95 3.38 -8.23 -1.42
N PRO A 96 2.30 -9.02 -1.23
CA PRO A 96 1.11 -8.89 -2.06
C PRO A 96 0.49 -7.50 -2.02
N MET A 97 0.40 -6.87 -0.84
CA MET A 97 -0.22 -5.55 -0.68
C MET A 97 0.65 -4.43 -1.24
N GLN A 98 1.91 -4.36 -0.79
CA GLN A 98 2.85 -3.34 -1.27
C GLN A 98 3.15 -3.51 -2.75
N GLY A 99 3.28 -4.76 -3.19
CA GLY A 99 3.49 -5.07 -4.59
C GLY A 99 2.30 -4.68 -5.45
N THR A 100 1.07 -4.99 -5.03
CA THR A 100 -0.13 -4.57 -5.78
C THR A 100 -0.21 -3.04 -5.87
N ALA A 101 0.08 -2.31 -4.78
CA ALA A 101 0.15 -0.84 -4.85
C ALA A 101 1.22 -0.35 -5.85
N ALA A 102 2.39 -0.99 -5.88
CA ALA A 102 3.44 -0.69 -6.85
C ALA A 102 3.09 -1.07 -8.30
N ASP A 103 2.20 -2.04 -8.50
CA ASP A 103 1.67 -2.38 -9.82
C ASP A 103 0.65 -1.33 -10.28
N LEU A 104 -0.28 -0.95 -9.41
CA LEU A 104 -1.30 0.06 -9.67
C LEU A 104 -0.68 1.40 -10.05
N ILE A 105 0.31 1.89 -9.30
CA ILE A 105 0.95 3.17 -9.60
C ILE A 105 1.69 3.15 -10.94
N LYS A 106 2.25 2.00 -11.34
CA LYS A 106 2.89 1.85 -12.65
C LYS A 106 1.88 1.84 -13.79
N LEU A 107 0.75 1.16 -13.61
CA LEU A 107 -0.36 1.19 -14.57
C LEU A 107 -0.91 2.61 -14.71
N ALA A 108 -1.02 3.35 -13.61
CA ALA A 108 -1.39 4.76 -13.60
C ALA A 108 -0.40 5.64 -14.34
N MET A 109 0.91 5.45 -14.12
CA MET A 109 1.94 6.17 -14.86
C MET A 109 1.81 5.95 -16.37
N LEU A 110 1.62 4.71 -16.82
CA LEU A 110 1.44 4.39 -18.24
C LEU A 110 0.19 5.04 -18.83
N SER A 111 -0.95 4.92 -18.13
CA SER A 111 -2.22 5.49 -18.59
C SER A 111 -2.19 7.03 -18.66
N VAL A 112 -1.56 7.67 -17.67
CA VAL A 112 -1.40 9.13 -17.65
C VAL A 112 -0.41 9.58 -18.73
N ASP A 113 0.72 8.90 -18.91
CA ASP A 113 1.72 9.24 -19.93
C ASP A 113 1.15 9.14 -21.35
N GLU A 114 0.39 8.07 -21.65
CA GLU A 114 -0.30 7.90 -22.92
C GLU A 114 -1.27 9.06 -23.19
N TRP A 115 -2.12 9.38 -22.21
CA TRP A 115 -3.06 10.51 -22.33
C TRP A 115 -2.34 11.86 -22.50
N LEU A 116 -1.24 12.09 -21.77
CA LEU A 116 -0.45 13.32 -21.88
C LEU A 116 0.20 13.45 -23.26
N GLY A 117 0.65 12.35 -23.86
CA GLY A 117 1.22 12.33 -25.21
C GLY A 117 0.23 12.82 -26.28
N GLU A 118 -1.06 12.52 -26.11
CA GLU A 118 -2.11 12.89 -27.07
C GLU A 118 -2.79 14.23 -26.73
N ASN A 119 -3.01 14.51 -25.44
CA ASN A 119 -3.91 15.56 -24.96
C ASN A 119 -3.27 16.47 -23.90
N GLY A 120 -2.03 16.22 -23.48
CA GLY A 120 -1.45 16.81 -22.27
C GLY A 120 -1.18 18.30 -22.32
N ARG A 121 -1.31 18.97 -23.48
CA ARG A 121 -1.16 20.44 -23.64
C ARG A 121 0.13 21.01 -23.01
N GLY A 122 1.21 20.22 -22.98
CA GLY A 122 2.48 20.61 -22.38
C GLY A 122 2.67 20.20 -20.91
N ALA A 123 1.65 19.59 -20.29
CA ALA A 123 1.78 18.96 -18.98
C ALA A 123 2.63 17.69 -19.02
N ARG A 124 3.32 17.39 -17.91
CA ARG A 124 4.30 16.29 -17.80
C ARG A 124 4.34 15.74 -16.39
N ILE A 125 4.50 14.42 -16.27
CA ILE A 125 4.91 13.79 -15.01
C ILE A 125 6.37 14.14 -14.76
N ILE A 126 6.67 14.74 -13.61
CA ILE A 126 8.04 15.11 -13.21
C ILE A 126 8.61 14.19 -12.13
N MET A 127 7.76 13.63 -11.26
CA MET A 127 8.18 12.73 -10.18
C MET A 127 7.10 11.70 -9.83
N GLN A 128 7.56 10.59 -9.27
CA GLN A 128 6.73 9.61 -8.56
C GLN A 128 7.33 9.44 -7.17
N VAL A 129 6.52 9.58 -6.12
CA VAL A 129 6.95 9.43 -4.73
C VAL A 129 5.87 8.68 -3.96
N HIS A 130 6.21 7.52 -3.40
CA HIS A 130 5.24 6.65 -2.72
C HIS A 130 4.06 6.25 -3.62
N ASP A 131 2.87 6.77 -3.33
CA ASP A 131 1.61 6.59 -4.04
C ASP A 131 1.18 7.85 -4.83
N GLU A 132 2.06 8.84 -4.93
CA GLU A 132 1.81 10.14 -5.56
C GLU A 132 2.52 10.26 -6.92
N LEU A 133 1.83 10.89 -7.89
CA LEU A 133 2.41 11.42 -9.11
C LEU A 133 2.43 12.95 -9.04
N VAL A 134 3.60 13.54 -9.29
CA VAL A 134 3.77 14.99 -9.34
C VAL A 134 3.88 15.41 -10.80
N LEU A 135 3.05 16.37 -11.20
CA LEU A 135 2.99 16.89 -12.55
C LEU A 135 3.27 18.40 -12.57
N GLU A 136 3.86 18.86 -13.67
CA GLU A 136 3.82 20.27 -14.06
C GLU A 136 2.86 20.44 -15.24
N ALA A 137 2.09 21.52 -15.25
CA ALA A 137 1.16 21.86 -16.33
C ALA A 137 1.11 23.38 -16.53
N PRO A 138 0.76 23.88 -17.73
CA PRO A 138 0.43 25.28 -17.92
C PRO A 138 -0.71 25.70 -16.98
N GLU A 139 -0.60 26.89 -16.40
CA GLU A 139 -1.56 27.39 -15.41
C GLU A 139 -3.02 27.31 -15.90
N SER A 140 -3.24 27.65 -17.18
CA SER A 140 -4.55 27.61 -17.85
C SER A 140 -5.19 26.22 -17.97
N ASP A 141 -4.39 25.16 -17.90
CA ASP A 141 -4.85 23.78 -18.10
C ASP A 141 -4.87 22.97 -16.80
N THR A 142 -4.30 23.48 -15.71
CA THR A 142 -4.04 22.75 -14.45
C THR A 142 -5.27 22.01 -13.92
N GLU A 143 -6.43 22.67 -13.80
CA GLU A 143 -7.65 22.03 -13.28
C GLU A 143 -8.14 20.89 -14.18
N SER A 144 -8.08 21.08 -15.50
CA SER A 144 -8.54 20.10 -16.48
C SER A 144 -7.63 18.87 -16.53
N VAL A 145 -6.31 19.10 -16.47
CA VAL A 145 -5.29 18.05 -16.39
C VAL A 145 -5.45 17.28 -15.10
N ALA A 146 -5.55 17.98 -13.96
CA ALA A 146 -5.63 17.34 -12.66
C ALA A 146 -6.88 16.46 -12.52
N LYS A 147 -8.04 16.93 -13.01
CA LYS A 147 -9.27 16.15 -13.04
C LYS A 147 -9.10 14.87 -13.87
N THR A 148 -8.57 14.98 -15.08
CA THR A 148 -8.42 13.83 -16.00
C THR A 148 -7.41 12.83 -15.45
N VAL A 149 -6.29 13.30 -14.92
CA VAL A 149 -5.27 12.46 -14.27
C VAL A 149 -5.87 11.68 -13.10
N ALA A 150 -6.67 12.34 -12.25
CA ALA A 150 -7.33 11.65 -11.13
C ALA A 150 -8.30 10.55 -11.60
N GLU A 151 -9.07 10.80 -12.66
CA GLU A 151 -9.97 9.81 -13.26
C GLU A 151 -9.20 8.62 -13.86
N LEU A 152 -8.10 8.87 -14.58
CA LEU A 152 -7.24 7.83 -15.14
C LEU A 152 -6.61 6.98 -14.02
N MET A 153 -5.98 7.62 -13.03
CA MET A 153 -5.36 6.95 -11.89
C MET A 153 -6.36 6.10 -11.08
N ALA A 154 -7.60 6.55 -10.93
CA ALA A 154 -8.65 5.83 -10.21
C ALA A 154 -9.24 4.64 -11.00
N SER A 155 -9.03 4.58 -12.32
CA SER A 155 -9.66 3.60 -13.22
C SER A 155 -8.71 2.51 -13.75
N VAL A 156 -7.45 2.52 -13.33
CA VAL A 156 -6.42 1.56 -13.81
C VAL A 156 -6.68 0.09 -13.47
N ALA A 157 -7.60 -0.18 -12.55
CA ALA A 157 -7.94 -1.53 -12.13
C ALA A 157 -9.39 -1.61 -11.62
N ASP A 158 -10.05 -2.72 -11.94
CA ASP A 158 -11.34 -3.08 -11.34
C ASP A 158 -11.10 -3.84 -10.03
N LEU A 159 -11.42 -3.19 -8.91
CA LEU A 159 -11.23 -3.72 -7.57
C LEU A 159 -12.56 -3.67 -6.81
N ALA A 160 -12.77 -4.63 -5.91
CA ALA A 160 -13.99 -4.67 -5.09
C ALA A 160 -14.20 -3.40 -4.23
N VAL A 161 -13.12 -2.66 -3.95
CA VAL A 161 -13.16 -1.33 -3.33
C VAL A 161 -12.58 -0.34 -4.33
N PRO A 162 -13.29 0.74 -4.70
CA PRO A 162 -12.81 1.68 -5.71
C PRO A 162 -11.57 2.43 -5.24
N LEU A 163 -10.65 2.66 -6.16
CA LEU A 163 -9.49 3.53 -5.93
C LEU A 163 -9.97 4.98 -5.84
N LYS A 164 -9.38 5.73 -4.91
CA LYS A 164 -9.62 7.16 -4.76
C LYS A 164 -8.31 7.90 -4.93
N VAL A 165 -8.35 9.01 -5.66
CA VAL A 165 -7.21 9.90 -5.87
C VAL A 165 -7.59 11.27 -5.33
N ASP A 166 -6.76 11.78 -4.44
CA ASP A 166 -6.86 13.14 -3.95
C ASP A 166 -5.94 14.04 -4.78
N VAL A 167 -6.37 15.26 -5.06
CA VAL A 167 -5.69 16.21 -5.93
C VAL A 167 -5.43 17.48 -5.16
N GLY A 168 -4.20 17.97 -5.22
CA GLY A 168 -3.85 19.33 -4.80
C GLY A 168 -3.08 20.05 -5.90
N ILE A 169 -3.29 21.37 -5.97
CA ILE A 169 -2.72 22.24 -6.99
C ILE A 169 -2.03 23.39 -6.27
N GLY A 170 -0.79 23.70 -6.66
CA GLY A 170 -0.06 24.81 -6.08
C GLY A 170 1.19 25.18 -6.87
N PRO A 171 1.77 26.35 -6.59
CA PRO A 171 2.98 26.86 -7.26
C PRO A 171 4.26 26.10 -6.88
N ASN A 172 4.18 25.19 -5.90
CA ASN A 172 5.26 24.30 -5.50
C ASN A 172 4.68 23.03 -4.87
N TRP A 173 5.53 22.00 -4.77
CA TRP A 173 5.12 20.69 -4.26
C TRP A 173 4.52 20.74 -2.85
N ALA A 174 5.09 21.54 -1.94
CA ALA A 174 4.57 21.63 -0.57
C ALA A 174 3.12 22.14 -0.54
N GLN A 175 2.78 23.15 -1.34
CA GLN A 175 1.41 23.67 -1.42
C GLN A 175 0.46 22.72 -2.14
N ALA A 176 0.94 21.98 -3.14
CA ALA A 176 0.13 20.96 -3.82
C ALA A 176 -0.11 19.70 -2.96
N HIS A 177 0.78 19.40 -2.01
CA HIS A 177 0.71 18.23 -1.13
C HIS A 177 -0.07 18.48 0.18
N SER A 178 -0.36 19.75 0.51
CA SER A 178 -0.93 20.17 1.80
C SER A 178 -2.42 19.88 1.95
#